data_AF-A0A819H645-F1
#
_entry.id   AF-A0A819H645-F1
#
_cell.length_a   1.000
_cell.length_b   1.000
_cell.length_c   1.000
_cell.angle_alpha   90.00
_cell.angle_beta   90.00
_cell.angle_gamma   90.00
#
_symmetry.space_group_name_H-M   'P 1'
#
loop_
_entity.id
_entity.type
_entity.pdbx_description
1 polymer ?
#
loop_
_entity_poly.entity_id
_entity_poly.type
_entity_poly.pdbx_seq_one_letter_code
_entity_poly.pdbx_strand_id
1 'polypeptide(L)'
;MAGGLFAIDRDWFDQLGMYDPGMDIWGGENLELSFKVWQCGGELLCAPCSHVGHIFRKRSPYQWPSNVNVVKKNTVRLAEVWLDDYKKYYYERISNNL
;
A
#
# COMPACT_ATOMS: atom_id res chain seq x y z
N MET A 1 -1.10 -7.85 1.68
CA MET A 1 -2.46 -7.91 2.28
C MET A 1 -3.44 -6.99 1.53
N ALA A 2 -4.75 -7.10 1.77
CA ALA A 2 -5.74 -6.19 1.17
C ALA A 2 -5.72 -4.77 1.78
N GLY A 3 -5.30 -4.61 3.04
CA GLY A 3 -5.04 -3.32 3.70
C GLY A 3 -6.17 -2.79 4.57
N GLY A 4 -7.43 -2.99 4.20
CA GLY A 4 -8.57 -2.44 4.96
C GLY A 4 -8.87 -3.16 6.28
N LEU A 5 -8.44 -4.41 6.43
CA LEU A 5 -8.66 -5.23 7.63
C LEU A 5 -7.40 -6.02 7.95
N PHE A 6 -6.78 -5.74 9.09
CA PHE A 6 -5.64 -6.46 9.64
C PHE A 6 -5.54 -6.16 11.15
N ALA A 7 -4.74 -6.95 11.85
CA ALA A 7 -4.33 -6.67 13.22
C ALA A 7 -2.80 -6.60 13.25
N ILE A 8 -2.26 -5.65 14.01
CA ILE A 8 -0.83 -5.46 14.19
C ILE A 8 -0.59 -5.01 15.64
N ASP A 9 0.53 -5.43 16.22
CA ASP A 9 0.98 -4.88 17.49
C ASP A 9 1.29 -3.38 17.33
N ARG A 10 0.86 -2.56 18.30
CA ARG A 10 1.00 -1.11 18.20
C ARG A 10 2.45 -0.68 18.24
N ASP A 11 3.23 -1.23 19.16
CA ASP A 11 4.61 -0.82 19.38
C ASP A 11 5.49 -1.30 18.19
N TRP A 12 5.16 -2.43 17.59
CA TRP A 12 5.72 -2.87 16.31
C TRP A 12 5.34 -1.95 15.14
N PHE A 13 4.08 -1.53 15.05
CA PHE A 13 3.64 -0.59 14.00
C PHE A 13 4.38 0.76 14.09
N ASP A 14 4.63 1.23 15.30
CA ASP A 14 5.43 2.43 15.55
C ASP A 14 6.89 2.23 15.13
N GLN A 15 7.50 1.08 15.46
CA GLN A 15 8.87 0.73 15.06
C GLN A 15 9.04 0.63 13.55
N LEU A 16 8.03 0.12 12.83
CA LEU A 16 8.00 0.10 11.37
C LEU A 16 7.89 1.51 10.76
N GLY A 17 7.60 2.55 11.56
CA GLY A 17 7.38 3.90 11.06
C GLY A 17 5.98 4.11 10.47
N MET A 18 4.99 3.34 10.94
CA MET A 18 3.59 3.45 10.54
C MET A 18 3.38 3.44 9.01
N TYR A 19 2.38 4.17 8.52
CA TYR A 19 2.19 4.45 7.09
C TYR A 19 3.09 5.61 6.64
N ASP A 20 3.46 5.58 5.35
CA ASP A 20 4.15 6.70 4.70
C ASP A 20 3.27 7.98 4.75
N PRO A 21 3.69 9.04 5.47
CA PRO A 21 2.90 10.27 5.60
C PRO A 21 2.80 11.07 4.29
N GLY A 22 3.57 10.71 3.26
CA GLY A 22 3.50 11.32 1.93
C GLY A 22 2.47 10.68 0.99
N MET A 23 1.77 9.62 1.43
CA MET A 23 0.66 9.03 0.69
C MET A 23 -0.63 9.81 0.92
N ASP A 24 -1.38 10.05 -0.16
CA ASP A 24 -2.64 10.79 -0.10
C ASP A 24 -3.84 9.88 -0.34
N ILE A 25 -4.96 10.19 0.33
CA ILE A 25 -6.32 9.64 0.14
C ILE A 25 -6.42 8.11 0.17
N TRP A 26 -6.02 7.44 -0.90
CA TRP A 26 -6.20 6.00 -1.07
C TRP A 26 -5.33 5.44 -2.20
N GLY A 27 -4.83 4.22 -1.99
CA GLY A 27 -4.20 3.38 -2.99
C GLY A 27 -2.70 3.25 -2.76
N GLY A 28 -2.20 2.01 -2.73
CA GLY A 28 -0.78 1.69 -2.61
C GLY A 28 -0.30 1.47 -1.18
N GLU A 29 -1.00 2.01 -0.17
CA GLU A 29 -0.61 1.90 1.24
C GLU A 29 -0.60 0.45 1.75
N ASN A 30 -1.53 -0.36 1.24
CA ASN A 30 -1.61 -1.78 1.58
C ASN A 30 -0.41 -2.58 1.05
N LEU A 31 0.11 -2.19 -0.12
CA LEU A 31 1.30 -2.78 -0.71
C LEU A 31 2.55 -2.29 0.03
N GLU A 32 2.62 -0.99 0.34
CA GLU A 32 3.76 -0.37 1.02
C GLU A 32 4.01 -1.02 2.37
N LEU A 33 2.96 -1.12 3.20
CA LEU A 33 3.04 -1.78 4.48
C LEU A 33 3.32 -3.29 4.32
N SER A 34 2.85 -3.92 3.23
CA SER A 34 3.17 -5.33 2.98
C SER A 34 4.66 -5.55 2.69
N PHE A 35 5.26 -4.72 1.83
CA PHE A 35 6.68 -4.78 1.52
C PHE A 35 7.52 -4.47 2.75
N LYS A 36 7.15 -3.43 3.48
CA LYS A 36 7.79 -3.03 4.73
C LYS A 36 7.82 -4.17 5.76
N VAL A 37 6.69 -4.81 6.03
CA VAL A 37 6.64 -5.93 6.98
C VAL A 37 7.58 -7.06 6.55
N TRP A 38 7.49 -7.52 5.30
CA TRP A 38 8.32 -8.64 4.82
C TRP A 38 9.82 -8.30 4.76
N GLN A 39 10.18 -7.12 4.30
CA GLN A 39 11.58 -6.73 4.10
C GLN A 39 12.27 -6.29 5.40
N CYS A 40 11.50 -5.87 6.41
CA CYS A 40 12.01 -5.45 7.71
C CYS A 40 11.92 -6.56 8.79
N GLY A 41 11.73 -7.83 8.39
CA GLY A 41 11.84 -8.99 9.28
C GLY A 41 10.56 -9.41 9.99
N GLY A 42 9.40 -8.87 9.61
CA GLY A 42 8.10 -9.35 10.05
C GLY A 42 7.45 -10.34 9.06
N GLU A 43 6.25 -10.79 9.40
CA GLU A 43 5.48 -11.73 8.56
C GLU A 43 4.04 -11.23 8.37
N LEU A 44 3.44 -11.56 7.22
CA LEU A 44 2.03 -11.32 6.95
C LEU A 44 1.29 -12.66 6.89
N LEU A 45 0.37 -12.86 7.84
CA LEU A 45 -0.41 -14.09 7.96
C LEU A 45 -1.88 -13.87 7.63
N CYS A 46 -2.50 -14.86 6.98
CA CYS A 46 -3.95 -14.93 6.82
C CYS A 46 -4.49 -15.99 7.79
N ALA A 47 -5.22 -15.57 8.83
CA ALA A 47 -5.78 -16.46 9.83
C ALA A 47 -7.12 -17.04 9.36
N PRO A 48 -7.20 -18.30 8.89
CA PRO A 48 -8.41 -18.84 8.25
C PRO A 48 -9.60 -18.98 9.21
N CYS A 49 -9.37 -18.98 10.52
CA CYS A 49 -10.44 -19.00 11.53
C CYS A 49 -11.05 -17.61 11.79
N SER A 50 -10.38 -16.53 11.37
CA SER A 50 -10.84 -15.15 11.58
C SER A 50 -11.60 -14.65 10.36
N HIS A 51 -12.92 -14.48 10.50
CA HIS A 51 -13.80 -14.12 9.40
C HIS A 51 -14.38 -12.73 9.60
N VAL A 52 -14.22 -11.85 8.61
CA VAL A 52 -14.87 -10.54 8.57
C VAL A 52 -15.45 -10.31 7.17
N GLY A 53 -16.75 -10.05 7.09
CA GLY A 53 -17.41 -9.71 5.83
C GLY A 53 -17.13 -8.27 5.42
N HIS A 54 -16.82 -8.05 4.13
CA HIS A 54 -16.65 -6.72 3.55
C HIS A 54 -17.51 -6.58 2.28
N ILE A 55 -18.31 -5.51 2.20
CA ILE A 55 -19.14 -5.23 1.02
C ILE A 55 -18.27 -4.57 -0.05
N PHE A 56 -17.86 -5.35 -1.04
CA PHE A 56 -17.09 -4.83 -2.17
C PHE A 56 -17.93 -3.86 -3.01
N ARG A 57 -17.35 -2.68 -3.28
CA ARG A 57 -17.94 -1.64 -4.13
C ARG A 57 -17.32 -1.71 -5.51
N LYS A 58 -18.11 -1.41 -6.55
CA LYS A 58 -17.61 -1.34 -7.94
C LYS A 58 -16.85 -0.04 -8.24
N ARG A 59 -17.07 1.02 -7.46
CA ARG A 59 -16.49 2.36 -7.67
C ARG A 59 -16.04 2.94 -6.35
N SER A 60 -14.96 3.72 -6.39
CA SER A 60 -14.46 4.47 -5.23
C SER A 60 -15.52 5.49 -4.79
N PRO A 61 -15.80 5.60 -3.47
CA PRO A 61 -16.65 6.65 -2.93
C PRO A 61 -15.93 8.00 -2.77
N TYR A 62 -14.60 8.03 -2.91
CA TYR A 62 -13.79 9.21 -2.64
C TYR A 62 -13.90 10.25 -3.76
N GLN A 63 -13.87 11.53 -3.38
CA GLN A 63 -13.67 12.63 -4.30
C GLN A 63 -12.17 12.75 -4.59
N TRP A 64 -11.82 12.66 -5.88
CA TRP A 64 -10.44 12.73 -6.32
C TRP A 64 -10.10 14.16 -6.76
N PRO A 65 -8.93 14.69 -6.40
CA PRO A 65 -8.43 15.93 -6.98
C PRO A 65 -8.33 15.78 -8.50
N SER A 66 -8.87 16.74 -9.26
CA SER A 66 -8.94 16.65 -10.73
C SER A 66 -7.56 16.64 -11.41
N ASN A 67 -6.53 17.17 -10.74
CA ASN A 67 -5.23 17.44 -11.35
C ASN A 67 -4.13 16.48 -10.89
N VAL A 68 -4.43 15.51 -10.03
CA VAL A 68 -3.43 14.62 -9.46
C VAL A 68 -3.92 13.18 -9.54
N ASN A 69 -3.13 12.32 -10.20
CA ASN A 69 -3.33 10.89 -10.10
C ASN A 69 -2.73 10.40 -8.76
N VAL A 70 -3.55 10.44 -7.71
CA VAL A 70 -3.15 10.12 -6.34
C VAL A 70 -2.62 8.69 -6.21
N VAL A 71 -3.31 7.72 -6.82
CA VAL A 71 -2.90 6.30 -6.80
C VAL A 71 -1.52 6.14 -7.44
N LYS A 72 -1.27 6.81 -8.56
CA LYS A 72 0.04 6.81 -9.22
C LYS A 72 1.11 7.44 -8.33
N LYS A 73 0.85 8.62 -7.73
CA LYS A 73 1.78 9.25 -6.78
C LYS A 73 2.18 8.27 -5.67
N ASN A 74 1.21 7.65 -5.00
CA ASN A 74 1.47 6.73 -3.89
C ASN A 74 2.25 5.49 -4.35
N THR A 75 1.88 4.90 -5.49
CA THR A 75 2.57 3.71 -6.01
C THR A 75 3.98 3.99 -6.53
N VAL A 76 4.25 5.19 -7.06
CA VAL A 76 5.61 5.64 -7.39
C VAL A 76 6.45 5.77 -6.11
N ARG A 77 5.92 6.38 -5.04
CA ARG A 77 6.63 6.49 -3.74
C ARG A 77 7.01 5.12 -3.20
N LEU A 78 6.07 4.17 -3.21
CA LEU A 78 6.34 2.78 -2.86
C LEU A 78 7.45 2.18 -3.72
N ALA A 79 7.38 2.35 -5.04
CA ALA A 79 8.33 1.76 -5.98
C ALA A 79 9.76 2.28 -5.77
N GLU A 80 9.91 3.58 -5.51
CA GLU A 80 11.20 4.21 -5.27
C GLU A 80 11.88 3.71 -3.98
N VAL A 81 11.09 3.31 -2.97
CA VAL A 81 11.61 2.88 -1.67
C VAL A 81 11.80 1.37 -1.59
N TRP A 82 10.88 0.58 -2.13
CA TRP A 82 10.75 -0.85 -1.79
C TRP A 82 11.04 -1.83 -2.93
N LEU A 83 11.18 -1.36 -4.17
CA LEU A 83 11.31 -2.24 -5.34
C LEU A 83 12.70 -2.26 -5.96
N ASP A 84 13.67 -1.49 -5.47
CA ASP A 84 15.04 -1.43 -6.00
C ASP A 84 15.05 -1.39 -7.55
N ASP A 85 15.83 -2.26 -8.20
CA ASP A 85 15.89 -2.40 -9.65
C ASP A 85 14.61 -2.95 -10.30
N TYR A 86 13.70 -3.54 -9.53
CA TYR A 86 12.42 -4.05 -10.03
C TYR A 86 11.43 -2.92 -10.34
N LYS A 87 11.65 -1.70 -9.83
CA LYS A 87 10.80 -0.53 -10.14
C LYS A 87 10.72 -0.24 -11.64
N LYS A 88 11.74 -0.62 -12.43
CA LYS A 88 11.73 -0.52 -13.91
C LYS A 88 10.52 -1.19 -14.55
N TYR A 89 10.10 -2.35 -14.04
CA TYR A 89 8.95 -3.08 -14.57
C TYR A 89 7.63 -2.38 -14.27
N TYR A 90 7.56 -1.67 -13.14
CA TYR A 90 6.41 -0.82 -12.84
C TYR A 90 6.39 0.40 -13.78
N TYR A 91 7.55 1.06 -14.00
CA TYR A 91 7.64 2.21 -14.89
C TYR A 91 7.34 1.89 -16.35
N GLU A 92 7.79 0.75 -16.86
CA GLU A 92 7.45 0.27 -18.20
C GLU A 92 5.92 0.15 -18.38
N ARG A 93 5.19 -0.31 -17.35
CA ARG A 93 3.73 -0.44 -17.40
C ARG A 93 2.96 0.87 -17.34
N ILE A 94 3.55 1.93 -16.78
CA ILE A 94 2.98 3.28 -16.80
C ILE A 94 3.59 4.15 -17.92
N SER A 95 4.29 3.53 -18.87
CA SER A 95 4.94 4.16 -20.02
C SER A 95 5.99 5.22 -19.64
N ASN A 96 6.68 5.03 -18.50
CA ASN A 96 7.63 5.99 -17.94
C ASN A 96 7.07 7.41 -17.76
N ASN A 97 5.74 7.56 -17.78
CA ASN A 97 5.11 8.82 -17.42
C ASN A 97 5.22 8.91 -15.91
N LEU A 98 6.06 9.79 -15.38
CA LEU A 98 6.12 10.12 -13.95
C LEU A 98 5.11 11.22 -13.61
#